data_AF-A0A2P6RPK0-F1
#
_entry.id   AF-A0A2P6RPK0-F1
#
_cell.length_a   1.000
_cell.length_b   1.000
_cell.length_c   1.000
_cell.angle_alpha   90.00
_cell.angle_beta   90.00
_cell.angle_gamma   90.00
#
_symmetry.space_group_name_H-M   'P 1'
#
loop_
_entity.id
_entity.type
_entity.pdbx_description
1 polymer ?
#
loop_
_entity_poly.entity_id
_entity_poly.type
_entity_poly.pdbx_seq_one_letter_code
_entity_poly.pdbx_strand_id
1 'polypeptide(L)'
;MKERFAKLLLGEDMSGRGNGVCTALAISSAITNLSATMFGELWKLEPLPPQKKAMWCREMEWLLCVSDSIVELIPSTQEFPGGGTFEVMVTCPRSDLYVSLPTLKKLDAMLLSLLD
;
A
#
# COMPACT_ATOMS: atom_id res chain seq x y z
N MET A 1 0.55 -12.20 -6.76
CA MET A 1 1.73 -11.46 -6.24
C MET A 1 2.79 -11.22 -7.32
N LYS A 2 3.59 -12.22 -7.75
CA LYS A 2 4.72 -12.00 -8.70
C LYS A 2 4.34 -11.25 -9.97
N GLU A 3 3.28 -11.66 -10.65
CA GLU A 3 2.82 -11.03 -11.88
C GLU A 3 2.44 -9.55 -11.68
N ARG A 4 1.81 -9.22 -10.54
CA ARG A 4 1.43 -7.83 -10.24
C ARG A 4 2.64 -6.94 -10.02
N PHE A 5 3.58 -7.37 -9.18
CA PHE A 5 4.80 -6.59 -8.96
C PHE A 5 5.64 -6.47 -10.22
N ALA A 6 5.72 -7.52 -11.05
CA ALA A 6 6.39 -7.43 -12.35
C ALA A 6 5.74 -6.36 -13.25
N LYS A 7 4.40 -6.33 -13.32
CA LYS A 7 3.66 -5.29 -14.08
C LYS A 7 3.89 -3.89 -13.52
N LEU A 8 3.95 -3.72 -12.19
CA LEU A 8 4.26 -2.43 -11.57
C LEU A 8 5.69 -1.95 -11.89
N LEU A 9 6.66 -2.87 -11.91
CA LEU A 9 8.06 -2.55 -12.25
C LEU A 9 8.23 -2.17 -13.73
N LEU A 10 7.37 -2.68 -14.61
CA LEU A 10 7.33 -2.29 -16.02
C LEU A 10 6.70 -0.91 -16.25
N GLY A 11 6.05 -0.32 -15.25
CA GLY A 11 5.44 1.01 -15.37
C GLY A 11 4.40 1.07 -16.49
N GLU A 12 3.55 0.05 -16.62
CA GLU A 12 2.55 -0.09 -17.69
C GLU A 12 3.13 -0.33 -19.12
N ASP A 13 4.45 -0.22 -19.31
CA ASP A 13 5.13 -0.56 -20.57
C ASP A 13 5.42 -2.07 -20.65
N MET A 14 4.46 -2.82 -21.16
CA MET A 14 4.58 -4.27 -21.36
C MET A 14 5.59 -4.66 -22.45
N SER A 15 6.16 -3.70 -23.20
CA SER A 15 7.21 -3.98 -24.19
C SER A 15 8.60 -4.13 -23.58
N GLY A 16 8.79 -3.70 -22.32
CA GLY A 16 10.06 -3.78 -21.60
C GLY A 16 11.11 -2.75 -22.05
N ARG A 17 10.72 -1.71 -22.79
CA ARG A 17 11.64 -0.66 -23.28
C ARG A 17 11.95 0.42 -22.24
N GLY A 18 11.26 0.41 -21.11
CA GLY A 18 11.46 1.38 -20.04
C GLY A 18 10.84 2.75 -20.34
N ASN A 19 9.95 2.85 -21.32
CA ASN A 19 9.21 4.07 -21.65
C ASN A 19 7.90 4.18 -20.87
N GLY A 20 7.80 3.46 -19.75
CA GLY A 20 6.63 3.41 -18.89
C GLY A 20 6.51 4.63 -17.97
N VAL A 21 5.45 4.61 -17.16
CA VAL A 21 5.22 5.59 -16.10
C VAL A 21 6.08 5.30 -14.86
N CYS A 22 6.25 6.31 -14.00
CA CYS A 22 6.92 6.12 -12.72
C CYS A 22 6.16 5.13 -11.83
N THR A 23 6.87 4.44 -10.94
CA THR A 23 6.27 3.42 -10.06
C THR A 23 5.16 3.99 -9.18
N ALA A 24 5.27 5.25 -8.76
CA ALA A 24 4.22 5.93 -7.99
C ALA A 24 2.90 6.03 -8.80
N LEU A 25 2.99 6.40 -10.08
CA LEU A 25 1.83 6.47 -10.96
C LEU A 25 1.29 5.07 -11.28
N ALA A 26 2.16 4.08 -11.50
CA ALA A 26 1.75 2.69 -11.72
C ALA A 26 0.98 2.11 -10.52
N ILE A 27 1.42 2.39 -9.29
CA ILE A 27 0.70 1.97 -8.06
C ILE A 27 -0.65 2.70 -7.96
N SER A 28 -0.67 4.02 -8.19
CA SER A 28 -1.91 4.81 -8.16
C SER A 28 -2.95 4.30 -9.18
N SER A 29 -2.50 4.03 -10.41
CA SER A 29 -3.30 3.42 -11.48
C SER A 29 -3.80 2.03 -11.08
N ALA A 30 -2.93 1.18 -10.51
CA ALA A 30 -3.31 -0.15 -10.06
C ALA A 30 -4.37 -0.14 -8.95
N ILE A 31 -4.28 0.78 -7.98
CA ILE A 31 -5.30 0.96 -6.92
C ILE A 31 -6.63 1.40 -7.55
N THR A 32 -6.59 2.37 -8.45
CA THR A 32 -7.79 2.91 -9.13
C THR A 32 -8.48 1.83 -9.96
N ASN A 33 -7.72 1.08 -10.75
CA ASN A 33 -8.23 -0.02 -11.57
C ASN A 33 -8.78 -1.18 -10.73
N LEU A 34 -8.13 -1.49 -9.60
CA LEU A 34 -8.64 -2.48 -8.65
C LEU A 34 -10.00 -2.06 -8.08
N SER A 35 -10.13 -0.80 -7.65
CA SER A 35 -11.39 -0.24 -7.17
C SER A 35 -12.50 -0.33 -8.22
N ALA A 36 -12.21 0.10 -9.46
CA ALA A 36 -13.16 0.02 -10.57
C ALA A 36 -13.61 -1.44 -10.84
N THR A 37 -12.68 -2.40 -10.78
CA THR A 37 -13.00 -3.82 -11.00
C THR A 37 -13.86 -4.41 -9.87
N MET A 38 -13.64 -3.99 -8.62
CA MET A 38 -14.35 -4.54 -7.47
C MET A 38 -15.73 -3.92 -7.28
N PHE A 39 -15.80 -2.59 -7.33
CA PHE A 39 -16.97 -1.81 -6.93
C PHE A 39 -17.69 -1.18 -8.14
N GLY A 40 -17.11 -1.20 -9.34
CA GLY A 40 -17.73 -0.59 -10.53
C GLY A 40 -19.01 -1.28 -11.02
N GLU A 41 -19.24 -2.52 -10.59
CA GLU A 41 -20.45 -3.28 -10.89
C GLU A 41 -21.50 -3.23 -9.77
N LEU A 42 -21.27 -2.46 -8.69
CA LEU A 42 -22.24 -2.33 -7.59
C LEU A 42 -23.31 -1.30 -7.96
N TRP A 43 -24.29 -1.76 -8.73
CA TRP A 43 -25.45 -0.94 -9.14
C TRP A 43 -26.56 -0.90 -8.08
N LYS A 44 -26.45 -1.71 -7.03
CA LYS A 44 -27.43 -1.84 -5.95
C LYS A 44 -26.70 -1.92 -4.61
N LEU A 45 -27.40 -1.48 -3.56
CA LEU A 45 -26.99 -1.71 -2.17
C LEU A 45 -27.28 -3.16 -1.83
N GLU A 46 -26.30 -4.02 -2.08
CA GLU A 46 -26.33 -5.43 -1.73
C GLU A 46 -25.00 -5.85 -1.10
N PRO A 47 -24.99 -6.90 -0.27
CA PRO A 47 -23.78 -7.36 0.38
C PRO A 47 -22.71 -7.75 -0.64
N LEU A 48 -21.45 -7.38 -0.37
CA LEU A 48 -20.36 -7.71 -1.26
C LEU A 48 -20.11 -9.23 -1.24
N PRO A 49 -19.99 -9.90 -2.40
CA PRO A 49 -19.65 -11.31 -2.43
C PRO A 49 -18.37 -11.58 -1.64
N PRO A 50 -18.34 -12.61 -0.77
CA PRO A 50 -17.18 -12.85 0.12
C PRO A 50 -15.88 -13.06 -0.65
N GLN A 51 -15.96 -13.60 -1.87
CA GLN A 51 -14.83 -13.75 -2.76
C GLN A 51 -14.28 -12.39 -3.26
N LYS A 52 -15.15 -11.44 -3.61
CA LYS A 52 -14.73 -10.07 -4.01
C LYS A 52 -14.11 -9.35 -2.82
N LYS A 53 -14.68 -9.48 -1.62
CA LYS A 53 -14.14 -8.90 -0.38
C LYS A 53 -12.74 -9.43 -0.06
N ALA A 54 -12.57 -10.76 -0.07
CA ALA A 54 -11.26 -11.38 0.16
C ALA A 54 -10.22 -10.97 -0.89
N MET A 55 -10.65 -10.84 -2.16
CA MET A 55 -9.76 -10.37 -3.23
C MET A 55 -9.40 -8.89 -3.04
N TRP A 56 -10.34 -8.02 -2.65
CA TRP A 56 -10.04 -6.61 -2.34
C TRP A 56 -8.99 -6.49 -1.23
N CYS A 57 -9.21 -7.13 -0.08
CA CYS A 57 -8.29 -7.06 1.06
C CYS A 57 -6.88 -7.54 0.69
N ARG A 58 -6.77 -8.70 0.03
CA ARG A 58 -5.47 -9.27 -0.37
C ARG A 58 -4.73 -8.39 -1.36
N GLU A 59 -5.44 -7.86 -2.35
CA GLU A 59 -4.82 -7.10 -3.42
C GLU A 59 -4.44 -5.68 -2.97
N MET A 60 -5.25 -5.05 -2.11
CA MET A 60 -4.86 -3.80 -1.47
C MET A 60 -3.68 -3.98 -0.52
N GLU A 61 -3.60 -5.08 0.23
CA GLU A 61 -2.44 -5.38 1.08
C GLU A 61 -1.15 -5.42 0.26
N TRP A 62 -1.15 -6.07 -0.90
CA TRP A 62 0.02 -6.08 -1.79
C TRP A 62 0.37 -4.70 -2.35
N LEU A 63 -0.61 -3.86 -2.69
CA LEU A 63 -0.34 -2.52 -3.21
C LEU A 63 0.17 -1.57 -2.12
N LEU A 64 -0.28 -1.75 -0.87
CA LEU A 64 0.11 -0.91 0.26
C LEU A 64 1.42 -1.35 0.93
N CYS A 65 1.94 -2.55 0.67
CA CYS A 65 3.16 -3.04 1.33
C CYS A 65 4.39 -2.16 1.10
N VAL A 66 4.40 -1.36 0.02
CA VAL A 66 5.49 -0.40 -0.24
C VAL A 66 5.58 0.67 0.86
N SER A 67 4.44 1.02 1.47
CA SER A 67 4.38 2.06 2.51
C SER A 67 5.15 1.69 3.77
N ASP A 68 5.27 0.39 4.06
CA ASP A 68 6.03 -0.13 5.21
C ASP A 68 7.55 0.09 5.05
N SER A 69 8.01 0.28 3.81
CA SER A 69 9.42 0.55 3.49
C SER A 69 9.74 2.04 3.33
N ILE A 70 8.75 2.93 3.39
CA ILE A 70 8.95 4.38 3.26
C ILE A 70 9.21 4.97 4.64
N VAL A 71 10.49 5.23 4.92
CA VAL A 71 10.97 5.66 6.23
C VAL A 71 11.74 6.99 6.16
N GLU A 72 11.65 7.74 7.24
CA GLU A 72 12.52 8.86 7.58
C GLU A 72 13.69 8.33 8.42
N LEU A 73 14.91 8.79 8.13
CA LEU A 73 16.09 8.52 8.95
C LEU A 73 16.26 9.65 9.94
N ILE A 74 16.10 9.35 11.23
CA ILE A 74 16.12 10.34 12.31
C ILE A 74 17.34 10.05 13.21
N PRO A 75 18.12 11.07 13.62
CA PRO A 75 19.20 10.87 14.57
C PRO A 75 18.65 10.45 15.94
N SER A 76 19.33 9.53 16.59
CA SER A 76 18.98 8.98 17.90
C SER A 76 20.23 8.58 18.68
N THR A 77 20.09 8.33 19.96
CA THR A 77 21.17 7.87 20.83
C THR A 77 20.84 6.48 21.35
N GLN A 78 21.77 5.54 21.19
CA GLN A 78 21.63 4.17 21.71
C GLN A 78 22.69 3.87 22.75
N GLU A 79 22.28 3.21 23.83
CA GLU A 79 23.17 2.73 24.89
C GLU A 79 23.68 1.33 24.54
N PHE A 80 25.00 1.14 24.60
CA PHE A 80 25.61 -0.17 24.36
C PHE A 80 25.78 -0.94 25.68
N PRO A 81 25.64 -2.28 25.71
CA PRO A 81 25.74 -3.08 26.95
C PRO A 81 27.08 -2.96 27.70
N GLY A 82 28.12 -2.39 27.08
CA GLY A 82 29.44 -2.17 27.66
C GLY A 82 29.66 -0.80 28.30
N GLY A 83 28.62 0.05 28.37
CA GLY A 83 28.74 1.43 28.82
C GLY A 83 29.25 2.34 27.70
N GLY A 84 28.40 3.29 27.29
CA GLY A 84 28.68 4.23 26.20
C GLY A 84 27.43 4.55 25.40
N THR A 85 27.24 5.83 25.09
CA THR A 85 26.15 6.33 24.23
C THR A 85 26.69 6.60 22.84
N PHE A 86 26.06 6.05 21.82
CA PHE A 86 26.41 6.30 20.41
C PHE A 86 25.28 7.04 19.70
N GLU A 87 25.65 8.04 18.90
CA GLU A 87 24.73 8.66 17.94
C GLU A 87 24.56 7.73 16.73
N VAL A 88 23.32 7.39 16.44
CA VAL A 88 22.94 6.46 15.39
C VAL A 88 21.74 7.01 14.63
N MET A 89 21.59 6.61 13.37
CA MET A 89 20.38 6.90 12.60
C MET A 89 19.39 5.76 12.80
N VAL A 90 18.16 6.10 13.15
CA VAL A 90 17.05 5.14 13.27
C VAL A 90 16.03 5.39 12.16
N THR A 91 15.45 4.30 11.67
CA THR A 91 14.36 4.34 10.68
C THR A 91 13.02 4.53 11.40
N CYS A 92 12.26 5.55 11.02
CA CYS A 92 10.88 5.75 11.46
C CYS A 92 9.96 5.80 10.24
N PRO A 93 8.75 5.20 10.23
CA PRO A 93 7.81 5.40 9.13
C PRO A 93 7.57 6.88 8.83
N ARG A 94 7.45 7.24 7.55
CA ARG A 94 7.24 8.63 7.16
C ARG A 94 5.97 9.19 7.81
N SER A 95 6.07 10.41 8.33
CA SER A 95 5.06 11.03 9.20
C SER A 95 3.65 11.09 8.59
N ASP A 96 3.54 11.42 7.31
CA ASP A 96 2.29 11.44 6.56
C ASP A 96 1.65 10.04 6.47
N LEU A 97 2.43 9.01 6.17
CA LEU A 97 1.97 7.62 6.04
C LEU A 97 1.58 7.05 7.40
N TYR A 98 2.35 7.34 8.45
CA TYR A 98 2.09 6.88 9.80
C TYR A 98 0.71 7.32 10.31
N VAL A 99 0.28 8.54 9.96
CA VAL A 99 -1.03 9.08 10.38
C VAL A 99 -2.15 8.72 9.40
N SER A 100 -1.91 8.89 8.09
CA SER A 100 -2.97 8.76 7.09
C SER A 100 -3.33 7.31 6.77
N LEU A 101 -2.35 6.40 6.68
CA LEU A 101 -2.58 5.04 6.22
C LEU A 101 -3.48 4.23 7.17
N PRO A 102 -3.29 4.26 8.51
CA PRO A 102 -4.20 3.56 9.43
C PRO A 102 -5.62 4.12 9.37
N THR A 103 -5.76 5.44 9.20
CA THR A 103 -7.06 6.12 9.10
C THR A 103 -7.82 5.68 7.85
N LEU A 104 -7.14 5.60 6.71
CA LEU A 104 -7.73 5.11 5.46
C LEU A 104 -8.10 3.63 5.54
N LYS A 105 -7.25 2.78 6.14
CA LYS A 105 -7.57 1.35 6.38
C LYS A 105 -8.80 1.17 7.26
N LYS A 106 -8.97 2.03 8.28
CA LYS A 106 -10.17 2.02 9.13
C LYS A 106 -11.41 2.42 8.34
N LEU A 107 -11.31 3.43 7.48
CA LEU A 107 -12.42 3.84 6.61
C LEU A 107 -12.82 2.72 5.64
N ASP A 108 -11.85 2.06 5.02
CA ASP A 108 -12.08 0.90 4.16
C ASP A 108 -12.83 -0.22 4.91
N ALA A 109 -12.36 -0.58 6.10
CA ALA A 109 -13.03 -1.59 6.93
C ALA A 109 -14.47 -1.21 7.30
N MET A 110 -14.72 0.07 7.62
CA MET A 110 -16.08 0.57 7.89
C MET A 110 -16.97 0.45 6.65
N LEU A 111 -16.49 0.87 5.47
CA LEU A 111 -17.24 0.76 4.23
C LEU A 111 -17.55 -0.70 3.87
N LEU A 112 -16.58 -1.60 4.02
CA LEU A 112 -16.79 -3.04 3.81
C LEU A 112 -17.81 -3.61 4.79
N SER A 113 -17.83 -3.16 6.05
CA SER A 113 -18.82 -3.61 7.04
C SER A 113 -20.23 -3.07 6.80
N LEU A 114 -20.36 -1.91 6.14
CA LEU A 114 -21.66 -1.36 5.72
C LEU A 114 -22.24 -2.12 4.50
N LEU A 115 -21.36 -2.77 3.75
CA LEU A 115 -21.69 -3.61 2.60
C LEU A 115 -21.65 -5.11 2.97
N ASP A 116 -21.66 -5.46 4.25
CA ASP A 116 -21.96 -6.82 4.73
C ASP A 116 -23.46 -6.95 5.00
#